data_AF-A0A833DUI6-F1
#
_entry.id   AF-A0A833DUI6-F1
#
_cell.length_a   1.000
_cell.length_b   1.000
_cell.length_c   1.000
_cell.angle_alpha   90.00
_cell.angle_beta   90.00
_cell.angle_gamma   90.00
#
_symmetry.space_group_name_H-M   'P 1'
#
loop_
_entity.id
_entity.type
_entity.pdbx_description
1 polymer ?
#
loop_
_entity_poly.entity_id
_entity_poly.type
_entity_poly.pdbx_seq_one_letter_code
_entity_poly.pdbx_strand_id
1 'polypeptide(L)'
;MPEFKVVIADPHARNLRIVPVRVVGDEDLEYSDKHREQRELPLAKLHPTIADIIKPELGVIIVRIWKDRKNREKIKLAARVILDSSIDVMEARVPADFMREKVGSLTALGEVFRAPAFQIRVSGEAANRFLGLKIGDRIDASFIGLEGKLLEIRGGSDLAGFPMRPDIPGPVKKYVLLSSGPGFRPREDGERRRKLVRGNTISEDIVQINTVVIY
;
A
#
# COMPACT_ATOMS: atom_id res chain seq x y z
N MET A 1 -4.13 21.88 0.37
CA MET A 1 -4.53 20.89 -0.65
C MET A 1 -4.75 19.56 0.06
N PRO A 2 -5.82 18.81 -0.24
CA PRO A 2 -6.04 17.50 0.35
C PRO A 2 -4.89 16.56 -0.06
N GLU A 3 -4.36 15.83 0.92
CA GLU A 3 -3.37 14.77 0.73
C GLU A 3 -3.92 13.51 1.38
N PHE A 4 -4.07 12.45 0.60
CA PHE A 4 -4.58 11.18 1.08
C PHE A 4 -3.51 10.10 0.96
N LYS A 5 -3.35 9.32 2.01
CA LYS A 5 -2.65 8.04 1.97
C LYS A 5 -3.64 6.96 1.54
N VAL A 6 -3.57 6.55 0.28
CA VAL A 6 -4.41 5.50 -0.27
C VAL A 6 -3.73 4.16 -0.07
N VAL A 7 -4.40 3.26 0.64
CA VAL A 7 -3.99 1.86 0.79
C VAL A 7 -4.77 1.04 -0.23
N ILE A 8 -4.06 0.36 -1.12
CA ILE A 8 -4.64 -0.49 -2.15
C ILE A 8 -4.37 -1.94 -1.76
N ALA A 9 -5.45 -2.71 -1.59
CA ALA A 9 -5.38 -4.14 -1.33
C ALA A 9 -5.71 -4.95 -2.60
N ASP A 10 -4.92 -5.99 -2.83
CA ASP A 10 -5.10 -6.95 -3.91
C ASP A 10 -5.78 -8.23 -3.40
N PRO A 11 -7.07 -8.45 -3.69
CA PRO A 11 -7.82 -9.61 -3.19
C PRO A 11 -7.34 -10.96 -3.75
N HIS A 12 -6.68 -10.98 -4.92
CA HIS A 12 -6.19 -12.22 -5.53
C HIS A 12 -4.83 -12.67 -4.95
N ALA A 13 -4.16 -11.83 -4.16
CA ALA A 13 -2.87 -12.12 -3.54
C ALA A 13 -2.95 -13.00 -2.26
N ARG A 14 -3.95 -13.89 -2.13
CA ARG A 14 -4.13 -14.74 -0.93
C ARG A 14 -3.04 -15.80 -0.75
N ASN A 15 -2.54 -16.38 -1.84
CA ASN A 15 -1.48 -17.40 -1.83
C ASN A 15 -0.18 -16.80 -2.35
N LEU A 16 0.62 -16.25 -1.43
CA LEU A 16 1.88 -15.61 -1.77
C LEU A 16 2.94 -16.66 -2.11
N ARG A 17 3.39 -16.67 -3.36
CA ARG A 17 4.60 -17.39 -3.77
C ARG A 17 5.82 -16.52 -3.43
N ILE A 18 6.60 -16.97 -2.45
CA ILE A 18 7.78 -16.25 -1.97
C ILE A 18 9.00 -16.83 -2.69
N VAL A 19 9.72 -15.97 -3.41
CA VAL A 19 10.95 -16.36 -4.11
C VAL A 19 12.14 -15.72 -3.40
N PRO A 20 13.10 -16.50 -2.89
CA PRO A 20 14.34 -15.96 -2.36
C PRO A 20 15.20 -15.43 -3.51
N VAL A 21 15.70 -14.20 -3.37
CA VAL A 21 16.53 -13.55 -4.38
C VAL A 21 17.72 -12.82 -3.73
N ARG A 22 18.77 -12.63 -4.51
CA ARG A 22 19.82 -11.67 -4.20
C ARG A 22 19.37 -10.30 -4.68
N VAL A 23 19.28 -9.35 -3.75
CA VAL A 23 18.89 -7.98 -4.03
C VAL A 23 20.14 -7.16 -4.27
N VAL A 24 20.24 -6.57 -5.46
CA VAL A 24 21.39 -5.78 -5.90
C VAL A 24 20.94 -4.34 -6.14
N GLY A 25 21.70 -3.38 -5.64
CA GLY A 25 21.51 -1.96 -5.94
C GLY A 25 21.91 -1.65 -7.38
N ASP A 26 20.98 -1.11 -8.16
CA ASP A 26 21.22 -0.59 -9.51
C ASP A 26 21.25 0.95 -9.43
N GLU A 27 22.31 1.55 -9.97
CA GLU A 27 22.50 3.00 -9.98
C GLU A 27 21.67 3.68 -11.07
N ASP A 28 21.17 2.92 -12.05
CA ASP A 28 20.28 3.42 -13.11
C ASP A 28 18.85 3.69 -12.62
N LEU A 29 18.51 3.22 -11.41
CA LEU A 29 17.18 3.37 -10.83
C LEU A 29 17.18 4.54 -9.85
N GLU A 30 16.52 5.63 -10.23
CA GLU A 30 16.44 6.83 -9.38
C GLU A 30 15.63 6.58 -8.11
N TYR A 31 16.16 7.01 -6.96
CA TYR A 31 15.44 7.05 -5.68
C TYR A 31 15.35 8.50 -5.17
N SER A 32 14.42 9.27 -5.75
CA SER A 32 14.16 10.65 -5.29
C SER A 32 13.31 10.72 -4.02
N ASP A 33 13.18 11.93 -3.46
CA ASP A 33 12.31 12.21 -2.30
C ASP A 33 10.84 11.85 -2.55
N LYS A 34 10.39 11.82 -3.81
CA LYS A 34 9.02 11.37 -4.17
C LYS A 34 8.79 9.89 -3.84
N HIS A 35 9.82 9.06 -3.93
CA HIS A 35 9.77 7.65 -3.53
C HIS A 35 9.79 7.50 -2.00
N ARG A 36 10.53 8.37 -1.29
CA ARG A 36 10.51 8.43 0.18
C ARG A 36 9.13 8.81 0.72
N GLU A 37 8.46 9.74 0.05
CA GLU A 37 7.11 10.18 0.39
C GLU A 37 6.01 9.21 -0.05
N GLN A 38 6.35 8.11 -0.73
CA GLN A 38 5.39 7.14 -1.30
C GLN A 38 4.42 7.79 -2.31
N ARG A 39 4.80 8.89 -2.97
CA ARG A 39 3.99 9.48 -4.05
C ARG A 39 4.06 8.64 -5.32
N GLU A 40 5.22 8.05 -5.56
CA GLU A 40 5.48 7.13 -6.66
C GLU A 40 6.10 5.85 -6.10
N LEU A 41 5.76 4.70 -6.69
CA LEU A 41 6.41 3.43 -6.35
C LEU A 41 7.76 3.37 -7.08
N PRO A 42 8.88 3.10 -6.38
CA PRO A 42 10.16 2.93 -7.03
C PRO A 42 10.11 1.77 -8.04
N LEU A 43 10.94 1.87 -9.06
CA LEU A 43 11.07 0.84 -10.07
C LEU A 43 11.99 -0.28 -9.55
N ALA A 44 11.66 -1.52 -9.86
CA ALA A 44 12.52 -2.67 -9.61
C ALA A 44 12.57 -3.55 -10.85
N LYS A 45 13.78 -3.92 -11.29
CA LYS A 45 13.96 -4.81 -12.42
C LYS A 45 13.99 -6.26 -11.96
N LEU A 46 13.24 -7.12 -12.63
CA LEU A 46 13.19 -8.57 -12.39
C LEU A 46 13.37 -9.34 -13.70
N HIS A 47 13.94 -10.54 -13.58
CA HIS A 47 13.94 -11.50 -14.68
C HIS A 47 12.50 -12.01 -14.96
N PRO A 48 12.10 -12.20 -16.23
CA PRO A 48 10.77 -12.70 -16.62
C PRO A 48 10.34 -13.99 -15.90
N THR A 49 11.26 -14.93 -15.68
CA THR A 49 10.97 -16.19 -14.97
C THR A 49 10.47 -15.96 -13.54
N ILE A 50 11.02 -14.99 -12.80
CA ILE A 50 10.54 -14.65 -11.46
C ILE A 50 9.15 -14.05 -11.56
N ALA A 51 8.94 -13.16 -12.53
CA ALA A 51 7.64 -12.53 -12.74
C ALA A 51 6.54 -13.56 -13.08
N ASP A 52 6.85 -14.58 -13.86
CA ASP A 52 5.93 -15.68 -14.19
C ASP A 52 5.58 -16.55 -12.97
N ILE A 53 6.53 -16.74 -12.06
CA ILE A 53 6.30 -17.49 -10.82
C ILE A 53 5.36 -16.70 -9.90
N ILE A 54 5.63 -15.40 -9.74
CA ILE A 54 4.93 -14.52 -8.80
C ILE A 54 3.57 -14.07 -9.33
N LYS A 55 3.43 -13.92 -10.65
CA LYS A 55 2.25 -13.39 -11.35
C LYS A 55 1.71 -12.09 -10.70
N PRO A 56 2.49 -10.99 -10.72
CA PRO A 56 2.03 -9.71 -10.19
C PRO A 56 1.03 -9.08 -11.17
N GLU A 57 -0.26 -9.40 -11.07
CA GLU A 57 -1.31 -8.87 -11.95
C GLU A 57 -1.42 -7.34 -11.94
N LEU A 58 -1.05 -6.70 -10.82
CA LEU A 58 -1.02 -5.24 -10.68
C LEU A 58 0.35 -4.64 -11.07
N GLY A 59 1.32 -5.45 -11.47
CA GLY A 59 2.69 -5.02 -11.77
C GLY A 59 3.46 -4.52 -10.53
N VAL A 60 2.98 -4.78 -9.32
CA VAL A 60 3.61 -4.34 -8.05
C VAL A 60 4.08 -5.55 -7.25
N ILE A 61 5.34 -5.50 -6.81
CA ILE A 61 5.97 -6.50 -5.95
C ILE A 61 6.35 -5.89 -4.60
N ILE A 62 6.52 -6.75 -3.60
CA ILE A 62 7.21 -6.39 -2.37
C ILE A 62 8.53 -7.14 -2.33
N VAL A 63 9.62 -6.37 -2.25
CA VAL A 63 10.96 -6.85 -1.96
C VAL A 63 11.18 -6.72 -0.45
N ARG A 64 11.39 -7.84 0.22
CA ARG A 64 11.68 -7.90 1.65
C ARG A 64 13.15 -8.21 1.85
N ILE A 65 13.89 -7.26 2.39
CA ILE A 65 15.35 -7.29 2.51
C ILE A 65 15.75 -7.47 3.95
N TRP A 66 16.74 -8.32 4.21
CA TRP A 66 17.34 -8.45 5.53
C TRP A 66 18.35 -7.32 5.75
N LYS A 67 18.09 -6.45 6.73
CA LYS A 67 19.02 -5.39 7.15
C LYS A 67 20.12 -5.98 8.04
N ASP A 68 19.68 -6.62 9.12
CA ASP A 68 20.55 -7.29 10.08
C ASP A 68 20.01 -8.69 10.39
N ARG A 69 20.80 -9.71 10.05
CA ARG A 69 20.43 -11.10 10.36
C ARG A 69 20.42 -11.40 11.85
N LYS A 70 21.23 -10.68 12.64
CA LYS A 70 21.33 -10.86 14.10
C LYS A 70 20.06 -10.37 14.81
N ASN A 71 19.53 -9.21 14.42
CA ASN A 71 18.34 -8.60 15.03
C ASN A 71 17.02 -9.00 14.34
N ARG A 72 17.08 -9.83 13.30
CA ARG A 72 15.94 -10.21 12.45
C ARG A 72 15.17 -9.02 11.87
N GLU A 73 15.83 -7.89 11.69
CA GLU A 73 15.22 -6.69 11.15
C GLU A 73 15.08 -6.82 9.63
N LYS A 74 13.83 -6.76 9.14
CA LYS A 74 13.49 -6.85 7.72
C LYS A 74 12.89 -5.54 7.24
N ILE A 75 13.42 -5.02 6.13
CA ILE A 75 12.87 -3.86 5.44
C ILE A 75 11.96 -4.33 4.31
N LYS A 76 10.85 -3.63 4.09
CA LYS A 76 9.94 -3.88 2.97
C LYS A 76 10.02 -2.72 1.99
N LEU A 77 10.15 -3.03 0.71
CA LEU A 77 10.07 -2.08 -0.40
C LEU A 77 8.94 -2.54 -1.33
N ALA A 78 7.93 -1.70 -1.52
CA ALA A 78 6.94 -1.91 -2.57
C ALA A 78 7.45 -1.22 -3.84
N ALA A 79 7.52 -1.96 -4.95
CA ALA A 79 8.11 -1.46 -6.19
C ALA A 79 7.29 -1.91 -7.42
N ARG A 80 7.29 -1.08 -8.46
CA ARG A 80 6.71 -1.43 -9.77
C ARG A 80 7.73 -2.24 -10.56
N VAL A 81 7.28 -3.35 -11.14
CA VAL A 81 8.14 -4.29 -11.87
C VAL A 81 8.43 -3.78 -13.26
N ILE A 82 9.71 -3.77 -13.62
CA ILE A 82 10.19 -3.72 -14.99
C ILE A 82 10.82 -5.09 -15.29
N LEU A 83 10.50 -5.66 -16.45
CA LEU A 83 11.08 -6.92 -16.87
C LEU A 83 12.37 -6.65 -17.65
N ASP A 84 13.45 -7.29 -17.24
CA ASP A 84 14.74 -7.20 -17.92
C ASP A 84 15.37 -8.61 -17.97
N SER A 85 15.57 -9.12 -19.18
CA SER A 85 16.16 -10.44 -19.44
C SER A 85 17.69 -10.48 -19.25
N SER A 86 18.33 -9.33 -19.06
CA SER A 86 19.79 -9.22 -18.86
C SER A 86 20.21 -9.50 -17.42
N ILE A 87 19.25 -9.73 -16.53
CA ILE A 87 19.45 -9.94 -15.09
C ILE A 87 19.43 -11.43 -14.78
N ASP A 88 20.27 -11.87 -13.85
CA ASP A 88 20.28 -13.24 -13.38
C ASP A 88 18.93 -13.68 -12.79
N VAL A 89 18.58 -14.96 -13.01
CA VAL A 89 17.27 -15.54 -12.68
C VAL A 89 16.92 -15.46 -11.19
N MET A 90 17.90 -15.28 -10.30
CA MET A 90 17.71 -15.16 -8.84
C MET A 90 18.10 -13.78 -8.32
N GLU A 91 18.19 -12.77 -9.19
CA GLU A 91 18.54 -11.41 -8.83
C GLU A 91 17.36 -10.45 -8.99
N ALA A 92 17.23 -9.53 -8.03
CA ALA A 92 16.27 -8.44 -8.09
C ALA A 92 17.04 -7.12 -7.97
N ARG A 93 16.94 -6.27 -8.99
CA ARG A 93 17.58 -4.96 -8.99
C ARG A 93 16.64 -3.91 -8.43
N VAL A 94 17.09 -3.22 -7.40
CA VAL A 94 16.38 -2.14 -6.72
C VAL A 94 17.26 -0.89 -6.72
N PRO A 95 16.72 0.31 -6.48
CA PRO A 95 17.53 1.53 -6.45
C PRO A 95 18.70 1.44 -5.46
N ALA A 96 19.92 1.74 -5.94
CA ALA A 96 21.15 1.68 -5.13
C ALA A 96 21.08 2.61 -3.91
N ASP A 97 20.45 3.77 -4.04
CA ASP A 97 20.30 4.75 -2.97
C ASP A 97 19.41 4.23 -1.83
N PHE A 98 18.34 3.51 -2.14
CA PHE A 98 17.52 2.85 -1.13
C PHE A 98 18.32 1.83 -0.31
N MET A 99 19.17 1.05 -1.01
CA MET A 99 20.03 0.05 -0.41
C MET A 99 21.11 0.68 0.47
N ARG A 100 21.75 1.75 0.00
CA ARG A 100 22.75 2.52 0.77
C ARG A 100 22.13 3.14 2.03
N GLU A 101 20.96 3.78 1.91
CA GLU A 101 20.34 4.51 3.02
C GLU A 101 19.76 3.56 4.09
N LYS A 102 19.04 2.51 3.68
CA LYS A 102 18.30 1.67 4.65
C LYS A 102 19.04 0.42 5.09
N VAL A 103 19.82 -0.20 4.18
CA VAL A 103 20.52 -1.47 4.44
C VAL A 103 22.00 -1.22 4.76
N GLY A 104 22.59 -0.14 4.24
CA GLY A 104 24.02 0.16 4.40
C GLY A 104 24.92 -0.73 3.56
N SER A 105 24.37 -1.46 2.58
CA SER A 105 25.11 -2.37 1.68
C SER A 105 24.46 -2.40 0.31
N LEU A 106 25.27 -2.49 -0.76
CA LEU A 106 24.80 -2.56 -2.16
C LEU A 106 24.21 -3.93 -2.53
N THR A 107 24.48 -4.97 -1.75
CA THR A 107 23.96 -6.32 -1.97
C THR A 107 23.41 -6.87 -0.66
N ALA A 108 22.21 -7.46 -0.73
CA ALA A 108 21.61 -8.15 0.40
C ALA A 108 20.82 -9.37 -0.06
N LEU A 109 20.58 -10.31 0.86
CA LEU A 109 19.59 -11.37 0.59
C LEU A 109 18.19 -10.84 0.90
N GLY A 110 17.23 -11.25 0.07
CA GLY A 110 15.84 -10.88 0.22
C GLY A 110 14.87 -11.94 -0.29
N GLU A 111 13.61 -11.62 -0.11
CA GLU A 111 12.46 -12.38 -0.57
C GLU A 111 11.61 -11.46 -1.44
N VAL A 112 11.19 -11.90 -2.63
CA VAL A 112 10.25 -11.16 -3.48
C VAL A 112 8.95 -11.93 -3.56
N PHE A 113 7.84 -11.21 -3.44
CA PHE A 113 6.49 -11.76 -3.55
C PHE A 113 5.53 -10.71 -4.10
N ARG A 114 4.37 -11.16 -4.59
CA ARG A 114 3.27 -10.30 -5.07
C ARG A 114 2.80 -9.39 -3.93
N ALA A 115 2.59 -8.10 -4.19
CA ALA A 115 2.14 -7.19 -3.15
C ALA A 115 0.67 -7.48 -2.75
N PRO A 116 0.39 -7.95 -1.52
CA PRO A 116 -1.00 -8.13 -1.08
C PRO A 116 -1.69 -6.80 -0.78
N ALA A 117 -0.90 -5.81 -0.35
CA ALA A 117 -1.33 -4.43 -0.22
C ALA A 117 -0.11 -3.51 -0.34
N PHE A 118 -0.33 -2.32 -0.88
CA PHE A 118 0.66 -1.26 -0.94
C PHE A 118 0.02 0.11 -0.69
N GLN A 119 0.86 1.12 -0.45
CA GLN A 119 0.43 2.45 -0.02
C GLN A 119 0.99 3.47 -1.00
N ILE A 120 0.14 4.41 -1.41
CA ILE A 120 0.52 5.53 -2.26
C ILE A 120 -0.09 6.80 -1.69
N ARG A 121 0.70 7.87 -1.63
CA ARG A 121 0.22 9.20 -1.29
C ARG A 121 -0.21 9.92 -2.55
N VAL A 122 -1.45 10.40 -2.55
CA VAL A 122 -2.02 11.18 -3.64
C VAL A 122 -2.31 12.60 -3.16
N SER A 123 -1.97 13.57 -3.99
CA SER A 123 -2.18 14.99 -3.74
C SER A 123 -2.74 15.68 -4.98
N GLY A 124 -3.28 16.90 -4.81
CA GLY A 124 -3.79 17.71 -5.92
C GLY A 124 -5.03 17.11 -6.58
N GLU A 125 -5.04 17.06 -7.92
CA GLU A 125 -6.20 16.63 -8.70
C GLU A 125 -6.65 15.20 -8.38
N ALA A 126 -5.70 14.28 -8.20
CA ALA A 126 -6.00 12.89 -7.85
C ALA A 126 -6.69 12.78 -6.49
N ALA A 127 -6.28 13.60 -5.51
CA ALA A 127 -6.92 13.65 -4.19
C ALA A 127 -8.34 14.23 -4.28
N ASN A 128 -8.56 15.26 -5.09
CA ASN A 128 -9.87 15.89 -5.27
C ASN A 128 -10.92 14.91 -5.79
N ARG A 129 -10.53 13.91 -6.58
CA ARG A 129 -11.45 12.86 -7.08
C ARG A 129 -12.05 11.99 -5.98
N PHE A 130 -11.42 11.92 -4.80
CA PHE A 130 -11.94 11.18 -3.66
C PHE A 130 -12.95 11.97 -2.82
N LEU A 131 -12.92 13.30 -2.89
CA LEU A 131 -13.78 14.13 -2.06
C LEU A 131 -15.26 13.93 -2.43
N GLY A 132 -16.11 13.78 -1.41
CA GLY A 132 -17.54 13.55 -1.60
C GLY A 132 -17.94 12.11 -1.91
N LEU A 133 -16.98 11.24 -2.25
CA LEU A 133 -17.25 9.80 -2.40
C LEU A 133 -17.55 9.15 -1.05
N LYS A 134 -18.30 8.06 -1.08
CA LYS A 134 -18.70 7.28 0.10
C LYS A 134 -17.97 5.95 0.15
N ILE A 135 -17.95 5.35 1.34
CA ILE A 135 -17.60 3.94 1.48
C ILE A 135 -18.57 3.09 0.65
N GLY A 136 -18.02 2.23 -0.22
CA GLY A 136 -18.74 1.40 -1.19
C GLY A 136 -18.67 1.94 -2.61
N ASP A 137 -18.30 3.22 -2.80
CA ASP A 137 -18.17 3.79 -4.13
C ASP A 137 -16.91 3.27 -4.83
N ARG A 138 -16.94 3.32 -6.17
CA ARG A 138 -15.86 2.86 -7.05
C ARG A 138 -15.23 4.03 -7.79
N ILE A 139 -13.92 3.98 -7.96
CA ILE A 139 -13.13 4.99 -8.68
C ILE A 139 -12.13 4.31 -9.61
N ASP A 140 -11.89 4.90 -10.79
CA ASP A 140 -10.88 4.41 -11.73
C ASP A 140 -9.47 4.53 -11.16
N ALA A 141 -8.67 3.46 -11.23
CA ALA A 141 -7.32 3.39 -10.67
C ALA A 141 -6.23 4.00 -11.59
N SER A 142 -6.63 4.66 -12.68
CA SER A 142 -5.71 5.22 -13.69
C SER A 142 -4.75 6.26 -13.12
N PHE A 143 -5.17 7.03 -12.10
CA PHE A 143 -4.33 8.03 -11.43
C PHE A 143 -3.15 7.44 -10.65
N ILE A 144 -3.15 6.12 -10.41
CA ILE A 144 -2.06 5.37 -9.76
C ILE A 144 -1.28 4.50 -10.77
N GLY A 145 -1.62 4.59 -12.06
CA GLY A 145 -0.97 3.81 -13.12
C GLY A 145 -1.45 2.35 -13.18
N LEU A 146 -2.61 2.06 -12.57
CA LEU A 146 -3.34 0.80 -12.72
C LEU A 146 -4.47 1.00 -13.74
N GLU A 147 -4.11 1.00 -15.02
CA GLU A 147 -5.08 1.19 -16.09
C GLU A 147 -6.09 0.04 -16.18
N GLY A 148 -7.36 0.36 -16.46
CA GLY A 148 -8.43 -0.64 -16.61
C GLY A 148 -8.88 -1.32 -15.31
N LYS A 149 -8.43 -0.84 -14.14
CA LYS A 149 -8.86 -1.36 -12.83
C LYS A 149 -9.71 -0.34 -12.06
N LEU A 150 -10.66 -0.85 -11.30
CA LEU A 150 -11.49 -0.06 -10.39
C LEU A 150 -11.04 -0.30 -8.95
N LEU A 151 -11.04 0.76 -8.14
CA LEU A 151 -10.85 0.71 -6.71
C LEU A 151 -12.19 0.91 -6.01
N GLU A 152 -12.57 -0.01 -5.12
CA GLU A 152 -13.71 0.16 -4.23
C GLU A 152 -13.24 0.69 -2.88
N ILE A 153 -13.87 1.76 -2.41
CA ILE A 153 -13.56 2.38 -1.12
C ILE A 153 -14.18 1.53 0.00
N ARG A 154 -13.35 0.93 0.86
CA ARG A 154 -13.80 0.08 1.97
C ARG A 154 -13.80 0.78 3.32
N GLY A 155 -13.12 1.92 3.45
CA GLY A 155 -13.08 2.69 4.68
C GLY A 155 -11.96 3.70 4.69
N GLY A 156 -11.67 4.23 5.88
CA GLY A 156 -10.59 5.20 6.05
C GLY A 156 -10.45 5.62 7.51
N SER A 157 -9.49 6.50 7.74
CA SER A 157 -9.18 7.06 9.05
C SER A 157 -8.98 8.57 8.98
N ASP A 158 -9.57 9.25 9.95
CA ASP A 158 -9.44 10.69 10.18
C ASP A 158 -8.04 11.04 10.73
N LEU A 159 -7.65 12.32 10.70
CA LEU A 159 -6.39 12.84 11.26
C LEU A 159 -6.18 12.45 12.73
N ALA A 160 -7.25 12.46 13.51
CA ALA A 160 -7.22 12.05 14.92
C ALA A 160 -7.27 10.52 15.13
N GLY A 161 -7.20 9.74 14.05
CA GLY A 161 -7.22 8.27 14.09
C GLY A 161 -8.62 7.66 14.26
N PHE A 162 -9.69 8.46 14.15
CA PHE A 162 -11.05 7.94 14.20
C PHE A 162 -11.39 7.19 12.90
N PRO A 163 -11.90 5.95 12.98
CA PRO A 163 -12.26 5.21 11.79
C PRO A 163 -13.56 5.75 11.19
N MET A 164 -13.65 5.67 9.86
CA MET A 164 -14.90 5.88 9.15
C MET A 164 -15.84 4.70 9.35
N ARG A 165 -17.14 4.98 9.34
CA ARG A 165 -18.18 3.96 9.46
C ARG A 165 -19.22 4.11 8.35
N PRO A 166 -19.54 3.03 7.60
CA PRO A 166 -20.47 3.10 6.47
C PRO A 166 -21.90 3.49 6.88
N ASP A 167 -22.31 3.12 8.09
CA ASP A 167 -23.67 3.32 8.62
C ASP A 167 -24.01 4.81 8.90
N ILE A 168 -22.99 5.69 9.01
CA ILE A 168 -23.19 7.09 9.39
C ILE A 168 -23.05 7.95 8.15
N PRO A 169 -24.11 8.61 7.67
CA PRO A 169 -24.04 9.40 6.46
C PRO A 169 -23.30 10.73 6.67
N GLY A 170 -22.58 11.15 5.64
CA GLY A 170 -22.01 12.50 5.54
C GLY A 170 -20.61 12.63 6.14
N PRO A 171 -19.95 13.78 5.91
CA PRO A 171 -18.58 14.05 6.39
C PRO A 171 -18.57 14.55 7.85
N VAL A 172 -19.27 13.87 8.75
CA VAL A 172 -19.48 14.33 10.14
C VAL A 172 -18.71 13.48 11.16
N LYS A 173 -18.38 14.06 12.31
CA LYS A 173 -17.93 13.33 13.51
C LYS A 173 -19.12 13.15 14.44
N LYS A 174 -19.41 11.90 14.84
CA LYS A 174 -20.56 11.61 15.70
C LYS A 174 -20.19 10.62 16.80
N TYR A 175 -20.67 10.89 18.02
CA TYR A 175 -20.58 9.94 19.11
C TYR A 175 -21.71 8.90 18.99
N VAL A 176 -21.34 7.64 18.88
CA VAL A 176 -22.28 6.51 18.78
C VAL A 176 -21.98 5.46 19.83
N LEU A 177 -23.03 4.78 20.31
CA LEU A 177 -22.90 3.67 21.24
C LEU A 177 -22.55 2.40 20.45
N LEU A 178 -21.31 1.93 20.57
CA LEU A 178 -20.81 0.76 19.87
C LEU A 178 -20.83 -0.48 20.77
N SER A 179 -21.29 -1.60 20.23
CA SER A 179 -21.11 -2.94 20.80
C SER A 179 -19.97 -3.71 20.12
N SER A 180 -19.67 -3.39 18.86
CA SER A 180 -18.66 -4.06 18.05
C SER A 180 -17.91 -3.08 17.15
N GLY A 181 -16.92 -3.58 16.41
CA GLY A 181 -16.20 -2.82 15.40
C GLY A 181 -17.09 -2.46 14.20
N PRO A 182 -16.64 -1.55 13.33
CA PRO A 182 -15.36 -0.82 13.35
C PRO A 182 -15.33 0.31 14.40
N GLY A 183 -14.14 0.55 14.99
CA GLY A 183 -13.90 1.62 15.98
C GLY A 183 -14.10 1.25 17.45
N PHE A 184 -14.54 0.02 17.72
CA PHE A 184 -14.59 -0.52 19.07
C PHE A 184 -14.29 -2.02 19.05
N ARG A 185 -13.47 -2.49 19.99
CA ARG A 185 -13.19 -3.91 20.20
C ARG A 185 -13.56 -4.21 21.65
N PRO A 186 -14.73 -4.83 21.90
CA PRO A 186 -15.15 -5.16 23.26
C PRO A 186 -14.15 -6.13 23.90
N ARG A 187 -13.92 -5.98 25.20
CA ARG A 187 -13.08 -6.88 26.00
C ARG A 187 -13.93 -7.92 26.73
N GLU A 188 -15.16 -7.54 27.06
CA GLU A 188 -16.13 -8.39 27.73
C GLU A 188 -17.38 -8.54 26.87
N ASP A 189 -18.08 -9.66 27.05
CA ASP A 189 -19.35 -9.88 26.36
C ASP A 189 -20.40 -8.87 26.85
N GLY A 190 -21.19 -8.34 25.92
CA GLY A 190 -22.16 -7.28 26.20
C GLY A 190 -21.58 -5.89 26.48
N GLU A 191 -20.25 -5.69 26.42
CA GLU A 191 -19.64 -4.36 26.61
C GLU A 191 -20.13 -3.40 25.51
N ARG A 192 -20.66 -2.24 25.93
CA ARG A 192 -21.03 -1.16 25.00
C ARG A 192 -20.38 0.14 25.45
N ARG A 193 -19.79 0.87 24.49
CA ARG A 193 -19.12 2.13 24.79
C ARG A 193 -19.46 3.21 23.79
N ARG A 194 -19.73 4.42 24.29
CA ARG A 194 -19.89 5.60 23.45
C ARG A 194 -18.52 6.02 22.92
N LYS A 195 -18.35 6.01 21.60
CA LYS A 195 -17.10 6.34 20.92
C LYS A 195 -17.36 7.34 19.81
N LEU A 196 -16.38 8.21 19.56
CA LEU A 196 -16.40 9.12 18.42
C LEU A 196 -15.95 8.37 17.17
N VAL A 197 -16.71 8.51 16.09
CA VAL A 197 -16.41 7.92 14.78
C VAL A 197 -16.65 8.96 13.68
N ARG A 198 -16.08 8.69 12.50
CA ARG A 198 -16.30 9.51 11.30
C ARG A 198 -17.39 8.88 10.43
N GLY A 199 -18.17 9.71 9.75
CA GLY A 199 -19.15 9.26 8.78
C GLY A 199 -18.53 8.62 7.53
N ASN A 200 -19.38 8.22 6.60
CA ASN A 200 -19.03 7.43 5.43
C ASN A 200 -18.54 8.25 4.23
N THR A 201 -18.70 9.56 4.24
CA THR A 201 -18.30 10.44 3.15
C THR A 201 -16.88 10.96 3.36
N ILE A 202 -16.07 10.91 2.30
CA ILE A 202 -14.69 11.39 2.31
C ILE A 202 -14.66 12.91 2.25
N SER A 203 -13.81 13.48 3.11
CA SER A 203 -13.60 14.91 3.30
C SER A 203 -12.11 15.19 3.51
N GLU A 204 -11.72 16.46 3.48
CA GLU A 204 -10.33 16.89 3.65
C GLU A 204 -9.69 16.49 4.99
N ASP A 205 -10.49 16.28 6.04
CA ASP A 205 -9.98 15.82 7.35
C ASP A 205 -9.40 14.39 7.33
N ILE A 206 -9.72 13.61 6.29
CA ILE A 206 -9.30 12.21 6.20
C ILE A 206 -7.84 12.13 5.80
N VAL A 207 -7.08 11.25 6.45
CA VAL A 207 -5.66 11.06 6.16
C VAL A 207 -5.42 9.76 5.40
N GLN A 208 -6.15 8.70 5.73
CA GLN A 208 -5.99 7.39 5.09
C GLN A 208 -7.30 6.91 4.48
N ILE A 209 -7.23 6.42 3.24
CA ILE A 209 -8.34 5.79 2.54
C ILE A 209 -7.95 4.33 2.27
N ASN A 210 -8.80 3.39 2.66
CA ASN A 210 -8.61 1.96 2.40
C ASN A 210 -9.44 1.56 1.18
N THR A 211 -8.76 0.98 0.19
CA THR A 211 -9.37 0.55 -1.08
C THR A 211 -9.03 -0.89 -1.40
N VAL A 212 -9.90 -1.53 -2.18
CA VAL A 212 -9.71 -2.89 -2.70
C VAL A 212 -9.82 -2.84 -4.22
N VAL A 213 -8.92 -3.52 -4.91
CA VAL A 213 -8.99 -3.66 -6.37
C VAL A 213 -10.15 -4.56 -6.77
N ILE A 214 -10.96 -4.09 -7.71
CA ILE A 214 -11.99 -4.87 -8.40
C ILE A 214 -11.44 -5.25 -9.78
N TYR A 215 -11.56 -6.54 -10.11
CA TYR A 215 -11.04 -7.14 -11.34
C TYR A 215 -12.10 -7.22 -12.42
#